data_AF-A0A3D1HRG9-F1
#
_entry.id   AF-A0A3D1HRG9-F1
#
_cell.length_a   1.000
_cell.length_b   1.000
_cell.length_c   1.000
_cell.angle_alpha   90.00
_cell.angle_beta   90.00
_cell.angle_gamma   90.00
#
_symmetry.space_group_name_H-M   'P 1'
#
loop_
_entity.id
_entity.type
_entity.pdbx_description
1 polymer ?
#
loop_
_entity_poly.entity_id
_entity_poly.type
_entity_poly.pdbx_seq_one_letter_code
_entity_poly.pdbx_strand_id
1 'polypeptide(L)'
;MSETRYQVICEGGQVVAVTDHEQAQTARFHAIWLRDNAPDADTRSPSNGQRLIAIADIPQDIAVGSARVDDSNLIVDFMPEARSVAFDLAWLFANRYDTAPPTCQRGDVDDQTLLWDSGLGDDLPQADFSAVMSDDAALYRWLGDVVRFGFAFLSDGPVEDGALFRIIDRFGYVRET
;
A
#
# COMPACT_ATOMS: atom_id res chain seq x y z
N MET A 1 37.49 3.46 -0.13
CA MET A 1 36.58 2.54 0.58
C MET A 1 35.19 2.92 0.11
N SER A 2 34.47 2.03 -0.57
CA SER A 2 33.09 2.31 -0.98
C SER A 2 32.26 2.41 0.30
N GLU A 3 31.60 3.55 0.52
CA GLU A 3 30.55 3.62 1.54
C GLU A 3 29.46 2.60 1.19
N THR A 4 29.05 1.80 2.18
CA THR A 4 27.91 0.89 2.04
C THR A 4 26.65 1.75 1.99
N ARG A 5 25.84 1.61 0.92
CA ARG A 5 24.61 2.41 0.71
C ARG A 5 23.70 2.44 1.93
N TYR A 6 23.57 1.31 2.62
CA TYR A 6 22.69 1.17 3.77
C TYR A 6 23.47 0.99 5.07
N GLN A 7 23.00 1.65 6.12
CA GLN A 7 23.44 1.45 7.51
C GLN A 7 22.28 0.92 8.36
N VAL A 8 22.57 -0.06 9.22
CA VAL A 8 21.59 -0.67 10.13
C VAL A 8 22.06 -0.52 11.58
N ILE A 9 21.16 -0.08 12.45
CA ILE A 9 21.40 0.05 13.90
C ILE A 9 20.25 -0.65 14.64
N CYS A 10 20.59 -1.52 15.60
CA CYS A 10 19.62 -2.16 16.49
C CYS A 10 19.63 -1.47 17.86
N GLU A 11 18.52 -0.84 18.24
CA GLU A 11 18.39 -0.10 19.50
C GLU A 11 17.73 -1.00 20.56
N GLY A 12 18.55 -1.56 21.45
CA GLY A 12 18.06 -2.39 22.57
C GLY A 12 17.26 -3.63 22.15
N GLY A 13 17.41 -4.06 20.89
CA GLY A 13 16.63 -5.15 20.28
C GLY A 13 15.15 -4.82 20.02
N GLN A 14 14.67 -3.62 20.36
CA GLN A 14 13.26 -3.25 20.21
C GLN A 14 12.99 -2.47 18.94
N VAL A 15 14.00 -1.79 18.40
CA VAL A 15 13.91 -0.99 17.18
C VAL A 15 15.09 -1.28 16.27
N VAL A 16 14.83 -1.37 14.97
CA VAL A 16 15.83 -1.39 13.90
C VAL A 16 15.73 -0.08 13.13
N ALA A 17 16.80 0.70 13.12
CA ALA A 17 16.94 1.87 12.28
C ALA A 17 17.69 1.49 11.01
N VAL A 18 17.13 1.83 9.84
CA VAL A 18 17.76 1.64 8.53
C VAL A 18 17.92 3.01 7.89
N THR A 19 19.16 3.36 7.54
CA THR A 19 19.52 4.59 6.83
C THR A 19 19.92 4.27 5.40
N ASP A 20 19.26 4.89 4.42
CA ASP A 20 19.68 4.91 3.01
C ASP A 20 20.50 6.18 2.76
N HIS A 21 21.80 6.05 2.58
CA HIS A 21 22.71 7.19 2.36
C HIS A 21 22.53 7.84 0.99
N GLU A 22 22.04 7.12 -0.03
CA GLU A 22 21.78 7.70 -1.34
C GLU A 22 20.56 8.62 -1.34
N GLN A 23 19.53 8.24 -0.58
CA GLN A 23 18.28 9.00 -0.46
C GLN A 23 18.27 9.94 0.76
N ALA A 24 19.34 9.93 1.56
CA ALA A 24 19.46 10.70 2.80
C ALA A 24 18.24 10.54 3.74
N GLN A 25 17.73 9.32 3.85
CA GLN A 25 16.54 9.00 4.65
C GLN A 25 16.85 7.92 5.67
N THR A 26 16.24 8.02 6.86
CA THR A 26 16.30 7.00 7.91
C THR A 26 14.87 6.62 8.28
N ALA A 27 14.62 5.33 8.48
CA ALA A 27 13.35 4.82 8.99
C ALA A 27 13.60 3.86 10.16
N ARG A 28 12.79 3.97 11.20
CA ARG A 28 12.83 3.08 12.38
C ARG A 28 11.64 2.13 12.38
N PHE A 29 11.92 0.85 12.67
CA PHE A 29 10.94 -0.22 12.70
C PHE A 29 11.01 -0.99 14.03
N HIS A 30 9.89 -1.12 14.74
CA HIS A 30 9.81 -1.87 15.99
C HIS A 30 9.86 -3.38 15.69
N ALA A 31 10.49 -4.15 16.57
CA ALA A 31 10.60 -5.61 16.46
C ALA A 31 9.22 -6.27 16.27
N ILE A 32 8.24 -5.86 17.07
CA ILE A 32 6.85 -6.36 16.98
C ILE A 32 6.21 -6.04 15.62
N TRP A 33 6.45 -4.86 15.06
CA TRP A 33 5.89 -4.47 13.77
C TRP A 33 6.53 -5.27 12.63
N LEU A 34 7.86 -5.44 12.66
CA LEU A 34 8.56 -6.27 11.68
C LEU A 34 8.07 -7.71 11.74
N ARG A 35 7.96 -8.30 12.94
CA ARG A 35 7.52 -9.68 13.12
C ARG A 35 6.09 -9.92 12.66
N ASP A 36 5.18 -9.01 12.98
CA ASP A 36 3.77 -9.09 12.56
C ASP A 36 3.59 -8.92 11.04
N ASN A 37 4.55 -8.26 10.38
CA ASN A 37 4.56 -8.04 8.94
C ASN A 37 5.55 -8.92 8.17
N ALA A 38 6.11 -9.95 8.80
CA ALA A 38 7.08 -10.82 8.16
C ALA A 38 6.48 -11.47 6.88
N PRO A 39 7.19 -11.41 5.73
CA PRO A 39 6.69 -11.94 4.46
C PRO A 39 6.91 -13.45 4.28
N ASP A 40 7.46 -14.13 5.29
CA ASP A 40 7.76 -15.55 5.21
C ASP A 40 6.50 -16.42 5.20
N ALA A 41 6.62 -17.64 4.64
CA ALA A 41 5.48 -18.52 4.38
C ALA A 41 4.74 -19.00 5.64
N ASP A 42 5.35 -18.91 6.83
CA ASP A 42 4.68 -19.24 8.09
C ASP A 42 3.90 -18.04 8.67
N THR A 43 4.21 -16.82 8.23
CA THR A 43 3.52 -15.59 8.66
C THR A 43 2.49 -15.14 7.64
N ARG A 44 2.75 -15.28 6.34
CA ARG A 44 1.84 -14.94 5.25
C ARG A 44 1.71 -16.09 4.27
N SER A 45 0.47 -16.45 3.96
CA SER A 45 0.15 -17.47 2.96
C SER A 45 0.68 -17.06 1.58
N PRO A 46 1.57 -17.86 0.94
CA PRO A 46 2.08 -17.56 -0.39
C PRO A 46 0.99 -17.56 -1.47
N SER A 47 -0.14 -18.21 -1.22
CA SER A 47 -1.22 -18.38 -2.21
C SER A 47 -2.20 -17.21 -2.28
N ASN A 48 -2.43 -16.51 -1.17
CA ASN A 48 -3.50 -15.50 -1.06
C ASN A 48 -3.14 -14.28 -0.19
N GLY A 49 -1.92 -14.21 0.34
CA GLY A 49 -1.42 -13.07 1.11
C GLY A 49 -2.00 -12.92 2.52
N GLN A 50 -2.88 -13.83 2.96
CA GLN A 50 -3.46 -13.78 4.30
C GLN A 50 -2.39 -13.99 5.38
N ARG A 51 -2.49 -13.22 6.47
CA ARG A 51 -1.68 -13.45 7.66
C ARG A 51 -2.13 -14.76 8.33
N LEU A 52 -1.17 -15.62 8.64
CA LEU A 52 -1.37 -16.95 9.21
C LEU A 52 -1.25 -16.98 10.75
N ILE A 53 -0.81 -15.88 11.35
CA ILE A 53 -0.67 -15.71 12.80
C ILE A 53 -1.61 -14.61 13.33
N ALA A 54 -1.97 -14.71 14.60
CA ALA A 54 -2.56 -13.63 15.37
C ALA A 54 -1.50 -12.88 16.18
N ILE A 55 -1.82 -11.66 16.62
CA ILE A 55 -0.94 -10.87 17.49
C ILE A 55 -0.59 -11.60 18.79
N ALA A 56 -1.51 -12.44 19.29
CA ALA A 56 -1.31 -13.24 20.50
C ALA A 56 -0.33 -14.41 20.32
N ASP A 57 -0.03 -14.79 19.07
CA ASP A 57 0.94 -15.85 18.76
C ASP A 57 2.38 -15.31 18.74
N ILE A 58 2.55 -13.99 18.67
CA ILE A 58 3.86 -13.34 18.73
C ILE A 58 4.27 -13.18 20.21
N PRO A 59 5.47 -13.63 20.62
CA PRO A 59 5.95 -13.44 21.98
C PRO A 59 5.91 -11.97 22.42
N GLN A 60 5.43 -11.70 23.63
CA GLN A 60 5.36 -10.32 24.15
C GLN A 60 6.73 -9.66 24.29
N ASP A 61 7.77 -10.47 24.49
CA ASP A 61 9.17 -10.08 24.63
C ASP A 61 9.94 -10.19 23.31
N ILE A 62 9.24 -10.25 22.17
CA ILE A 62 9.86 -10.29 20.84
C ILE A 62 10.90 -9.17 20.69
N ALA A 63 12.08 -9.54 20.20
CA ALA A 63 13.20 -8.66 20.01
C ALA A 63 13.98 -9.04 18.76
N VAL A 64 14.72 -8.08 18.22
CA VAL A 64 15.73 -8.28 17.18
C VAL A 64 17.05 -8.64 17.86
N GLY A 65 17.52 -9.86 17.63
CA GLY A 65 18.85 -10.31 18.05
C GLY A 65 19.94 -9.72 17.16
N SER A 66 19.72 -9.69 15.85
CA SER A 66 20.59 -9.04 14.88
C SER A 66 19.81 -8.59 13.64
N ALA A 67 20.29 -7.53 13.00
CA ALA A 67 19.81 -7.12 11.69
C ALA A 67 20.99 -6.69 10.80
N ARG A 68 20.91 -7.02 9.51
CA ARG A 68 21.92 -6.67 8.51
C ARG A 68 21.27 -6.48 7.14
N VAL A 69 21.90 -5.69 6.29
CA VAL A 69 21.52 -5.64 4.87
C VAL A 69 22.31 -6.69 4.09
N ASP A 70 21.60 -7.41 3.23
CA ASP A 70 22.14 -8.31 2.22
C ASP A 70 21.49 -7.97 0.88
N ASP A 71 22.27 -7.39 -0.03
CA ASP A 71 21.81 -6.81 -1.30
C ASP A 71 20.63 -5.83 -1.12
N SER A 72 19.44 -6.22 -1.56
CA SER A 72 18.19 -5.45 -1.53
C SER A 72 17.32 -5.76 -0.32
N ASN A 73 17.78 -6.61 0.61
CA ASN A 73 17.00 -7.08 1.75
C ASN A 73 17.61 -6.67 3.09
N LEU A 74 16.75 -6.35 4.05
CA LEU A 74 17.07 -6.36 5.46
C LEU A 74 16.81 -7.77 6.01
N ILE A 75 17.86 -8.44 6.46
CA ILE A 75 17.74 -9.72 7.18
C ILE A 75 17.66 -9.42 8.68
N VAL A 76 16.60 -9.89 9.32
CA VAL A 76 16.31 -9.70 10.75
C VAL A 76 16.20 -11.05 11.44
N ASP A 77 17.02 -11.24 12.46
CA ASP A 77 17.00 -12.44 13.31
C ASP A 77 16.22 -12.11 14.59
N PHE A 78 15.07 -12.75 14.77
CA PHE A 78 14.17 -12.55 15.90
C PHE A 78 14.46 -13.50 17.06
N MET A 79 14.33 -12.98 18.27
CA MET A 79 14.41 -13.68 19.55
C MET A 79 13.11 -13.43 20.33
N PRO A 80 12.58 -14.42 21.08
CA PRO A 80 13.16 -15.75 21.34
C PRO A 80 12.86 -16.80 20.26
N GLU A 81 12.12 -16.48 19.21
CA GLU A 81 11.68 -17.45 18.19
C GLU A 81 12.83 -18.14 17.42
N ALA A 82 14.04 -17.56 17.43
CA ALA A 82 15.18 -18.02 16.62
C ALA A 82 14.83 -18.11 15.13
N ARG A 83 14.12 -17.09 14.63
CA ARG A 83 13.61 -17.01 13.25
C ARG A 83 14.34 -15.90 12.50
N SER A 84 14.84 -16.22 11.31
CA SER A 84 15.46 -15.23 10.40
C SER A 84 14.50 -14.90 9.26
N VAL A 85 14.25 -13.61 9.04
CA VAL A 85 13.32 -13.12 8.02
C VAL A 85 13.99 -12.07 7.15
N ALA A 86 13.80 -12.18 5.83
CA ALA A 86 14.24 -11.19 4.86
C ALA A 86 13.09 -10.24 4.53
N PHE A 87 13.35 -8.94 4.57
CA PHE A 87 12.42 -7.89 4.16
C PHE A 87 13.01 -7.12 2.99
N ASP A 88 12.26 -6.98 1.90
CA ASP A 88 12.65 -6.10 0.80
C ASP A 88 12.76 -4.65 1.32
N LEU A 89 13.89 -4.01 1.06
CA LEU A 89 14.17 -2.65 1.55
C LEU A 89 13.21 -1.62 0.92
N ALA A 90 12.84 -1.78 -0.34
CA ALA A 90 11.89 -0.88 -0.99
C ALA A 90 10.50 -1.01 -0.34
N TRP A 91 10.07 -2.22 0.00
CA TRP A 91 8.85 -2.47 0.75
C TRP A 91 8.90 -1.84 2.14
N LEU A 92 10.01 -2.00 2.88
CA LEU A 92 10.17 -1.37 4.20
C LEU A 92 10.05 0.15 4.12
N PHE A 93 10.76 0.78 3.18
CA PHE A 93 10.68 2.23 3.02
C PHE A 93 9.29 2.67 2.53
N ALA A 94 8.61 1.91 1.68
CA ALA A 94 7.24 2.22 1.24
C ALA A 94 6.21 2.09 2.38
N ASN A 95 6.45 1.21 3.36
CA ASN A 95 5.55 0.93 4.49
C ASN A 95 6.04 1.53 5.82
N ARG A 96 7.00 2.47 5.78
CA ARG A 96 7.53 3.11 6.97
C ARG A 96 6.45 3.94 7.67
N TYR A 97 6.33 3.77 8.97
CA TYR A 97 5.41 4.56 9.81
C TYR A 97 6.13 5.64 10.61
N ASP A 98 7.47 5.57 10.71
CA ASP A 98 8.31 6.58 11.36
C ASP A 98 8.50 7.77 10.42
N THR A 99 7.42 8.47 10.14
CA THR A 99 7.38 9.67 9.29
C THR A 99 6.93 10.86 10.12
N ALA A 100 7.18 12.06 9.61
CA ALA A 100 6.56 13.25 10.17
C ALA A 100 5.04 13.06 10.20
N PRO A 101 4.35 13.52 11.28
CA PRO A 101 2.90 13.49 11.33
C PRO A 101 2.31 14.17 10.09
N PRO A 102 1.22 13.64 9.52
CA PRO A 102 0.56 14.31 8.41
C PRO A 102 0.16 15.72 8.83
N THR A 103 0.38 16.68 7.94
CA THR A 103 0.06 18.11 8.17
C THR A 103 -1.42 18.42 8.00
N CYS A 104 -2.26 17.40 7.73
CA CYS A 104 -3.68 17.56 7.47
C CYS A 104 -4.42 18.11 8.70
N GLN A 105 -5.30 19.07 8.45
CA GLN A 105 -6.20 19.64 9.44
C GLN A 105 -7.53 18.89 9.46
N ARG A 106 -8.30 19.08 10.54
CA ARG A 106 -9.67 18.55 10.60
C ARG A 106 -10.50 19.16 9.48
N GLY A 107 -11.01 18.31 8.60
CA GLY A 107 -11.85 18.72 7.47
C GLY A 107 -11.14 18.67 6.11
N ASP A 108 -9.83 18.39 6.10
CA ASP A 108 -9.12 18.14 4.85
C ASP A 108 -9.63 16.84 4.19
N VAL A 109 -9.74 16.88 2.87
CA VAL A 109 -9.97 15.70 2.04
C VAL A 109 -8.63 15.08 1.67
N ASP A 110 -8.65 13.81 1.30
CA ASP A 110 -7.44 13.12 0.87
C ASP A 110 -6.89 13.73 -0.44
N ASP A 111 -5.58 13.56 -0.64
CA ASP A 111 -4.81 14.13 -1.73
C ASP A 111 -5.29 13.70 -3.13
N GLN A 112 -6.01 12.58 -3.23
CA GLN A 112 -6.57 12.06 -4.48
C GLN A 112 -7.93 12.69 -4.81
N THR A 113 -8.64 13.24 -3.81
CA THR A 113 -9.94 13.89 -4.01
C THR A 113 -9.75 15.31 -4.54
N LEU A 114 -10.36 15.60 -5.68
CA LEU A 114 -10.45 16.94 -6.24
C LEU A 114 -11.79 17.57 -5.88
N LEU A 115 -11.72 18.67 -5.12
CA LEU A 115 -12.89 19.49 -4.83
C LEU A 115 -13.30 20.30 -6.06
N TRP A 116 -14.59 20.37 -6.33
CA TRP A 116 -15.14 21.06 -7.49
C TRP A 116 -16.43 21.80 -7.14
N ASP A 117 -16.77 22.77 -7.97
CA ASP A 117 -18.02 23.52 -7.95
C ASP A 117 -18.54 23.70 -9.39
N SER A 118 -19.45 24.66 -9.60
CA SER A 118 -19.99 24.97 -10.93
C SER A 118 -18.94 25.37 -11.98
N GLY A 119 -17.71 25.69 -11.56
CA GLY A 119 -16.59 26.03 -12.43
C GLY A 119 -15.99 24.85 -13.18
N LEU A 120 -16.37 23.60 -12.88
CA LEU A 120 -15.86 22.41 -13.57
C LEU A 120 -16.22 22.39 -15.08
N GLY A 121 -17.29 23.07 -15.49
CA GLY A 121 -17.54 23.42 -16.89
C GLY A 121 -17.44 22.25 -17.87
N ASP A 122 -16.57 22.39 -18.87
CA ASP A 122 -16.31 21.38 -19.92
C ASP A 122 -15.29 20.31 -19.48
N ASP A 123 -14.65 20.46 -18.32
CA ASP A 123 -13.67 19.51 -17.78
C ASP A 123 -14.34 18.35 -17.00
N LEU A 124 -15.58 18.01 -17.35
CA LEU A 124 -16.31 16.93 -16.70
C LEU A 124 -15.63 15.58 -16.98
N PRO A 125 -15.44 14.74 -15.96
CA PRO A 125 -14.91 13.40 -16.16
C PRO A 125 -15.88 12.59 -17.04
N GLN A 126 -15.42 12.18 -18.22
CA GLN A 126 -16.24 11.45 -19.20
C GLN A 126 -15.39 10.42 -19.95
N ALA A 127 -16.01 9.27 -20.25
CA ALA A 127 -15.45 8.28 -21.16
C ALA A 127 -16.52 7.73 -22.13
N ASP A 128 -16.08 7.10 -23.22
CA ASP A 128 -16.94 6.38 -24.16
C ASP A 128 -17.25 4.97 -23.63
N PHE A 129 -18.52 4.55 -23.72
CA PHE A 129 -18.98 3.25 -23.24
C PHE A 129 -18.22 2.10 -23.90
N SER A 130 -18.03 2.13 -25.22
CA SER A 130 -17.38 1.03 -25.96
C SER A 130 -15.89 0.92 -25.61
N ALA A 131 -15.21 2.06 -25.39
CA ALA A 131 -13.83 2.10 -24.97
C ALA A 131 -13.66 1.50 -23.58
N VAL A 132 -14.47 1.92 -22.60
CA VAL A 132 -14.43 1.35 -21.24
C VAL A 132 -14.75 -0.14 -21.27
N MET A 133 -15.70 -0.56 -22.10
CA MET A 133 -16.09 -1.97 -22.25
C MET A 133 -15.06 -2.86 -22.97
N SER A 134 -14.03 -2.30 -23.62
CA SER A 134 -13.03 -3.08 -24.37
C SER A 134 -11.59 -2.90 -23.93
N ASP A 135 -11.27 -1.84 -23.17
CA ASP A 135 -9.91 -1.51 -22.72
C ASP A 135 -9.84 -1.32 -21.20
N ASP A 136 -9.02 -2.12 -20.53
CA ASP A 136 -8.79 -2.00 -19.08
C ASP A 136 -8.07 -0.70 -18.70
N ALA A 137 -7.27 -0.12 -19.59
CA ALA A 137 -6.65 1.17 -19.32
C ALA A 137 -7.69 2.31 -19.38
N ALA A 138 -8.68 2.21 -20.27
CA ALA A 138 -9.82 3.14 -20.30
C ALA A 138 -10.70 2.98 -19.05
N LEU A 139 -11.00 1.74 -18.64
CA LEU A 139 -11.71 1.47 -17.39
C LEU A 139 -10.95 2.02 -16.17
N TYR A 140 -9.64 1.79 -16.09
CA TYR A 140 -8.80 2.31 -14.99
C TYR A 140 -8.86 3.83 -14.89
N ARG A 141 -8.74 4.54 -16.02
CA ARG A 141 -8.83 6.01 -16.05
C ARG A 141 -10.20 6.49 -15.59
N TRP A 142 -11.27 5.89 -16.13
CA TRP A 142 -12.64 6.27 -15.80
C TRP A 142 -12.98 6.02 -14.32
N LEU A 143 -12.60 4.87 -13.76
CA LEU A 143 -12.74 4.59 -12.32
C LEU A 143 -11.86 5.52 -11.47
N GLY A 144 -10.66 5.84 -11.95
CA GLY A 144 -9.80 6.84 -11.32
C GLY A 144 -10.46 8.21 -11.24
N ASP A 145 -11.19 8.61 -12.28
CA ASP A 145 -11.96 9.85 -12.25
C ASP A 145 -13.15 9.78 -11.28
N VAL A 146 -13.83 8.63 -11.16
CA VAL A 146 -14.85 8.42 -10.11
C VAL A 146 -14.25 8.58 -8.72
N VAL A 147 -13.05 8.04 -8.47
CA VAL A 147 -12.36 8.20 -7.17
C VAL A 147 -11.99 9.66 -6.92
N ARG A 148 -11.48 10.37 -7.93
CA ARG A 148 -11.00 11.74 -7.80
C ARG A 148 -12.13 12.77 -7.66
N PHE A 149 -13.16 12.67 -8.49
CA PHE A 149 -14.24 13.66 -8.55
C PHE A 149 -15.50 13.22 -7.80
N GLY A 150 -15.59 11.95 -7.39
CA GLY A 150 -16.81 11.36 -6.83
C GLY A 150 -17.89 11.02 -7.86
N PHE A 151 -17.64 11.29 -9.16
CA PHE A 151 -18.53 10.93 -10.27
C PHE A 151 -17.75 10.88 -11.59
N ALA A 152 -18.31 10.19 -12.59
CA ALA A 152 -17.86 10.26 -13.98
C ALA A 152 -19.02 9.92 -14.93
N PHE A 153 -19.05 10.55 -16.10
CA PHE A 153 -20.01 10.27 -17.15
C PHE A 153 -19.52 9.16 -18.08
N LEU A 154 -20.48 8.44 -18.66
CA LEU A 154 -20.23 7.46 -19.69
C LEU A 154 -21.14 7.80 -20.88
N SER A 155 -20.54 8.17 -22.01
CA SER A 155 -21.25 8.55 -23.23
C SER A 155 -21.37 7.40 -24.22
N ASP A 156 -22.25 7.57 -25.20
CA ASP A 156 -22.39 6.66 -26.35
C ASP A 156 -22.71 5.21 -25.93
N GLY A 157 -23.37 5.08 -24.78
CA GLY A 157 -23.90 3.83 -24.30
C GLY A 157 -25.13 3.37 -25.10
N PRO A 158 -25.36 2.05 -25.18
CA PRO A 158 -26.52 1.50 -25.87
C PRO A 158 -27.83 1.86 -25.16
N VAL A 159 -28.83 2.26 -25.94
CA VAL A 159 -30.17 2.64 -25.47
C VAL A 159 -31.05 1.39 -25.40
N GLU A 160 -30.79 0.53 -24.42
CA GLU A 160 -31.51 -0.72 -24.20
C GLU A 160 -31.52 -1.12 -22.72
N ASP A 161 -32.50 -1.94 -22.34
CA ASP A 161 -32.64 -2.43 -20.96
C ASP A 161 -31.40 -3.22 -20.53
N GLY A 162 -30.93 -2.93 -19.31
CA GLY A 162 -29.78 -3.62 -18.72
C GLY A 162 -28.40 -3.15 -19.19
N ALA A 163 -28.30 -2.11 -20.02
CA ALA A 163 -27.03 -1.53 -20.41
C ALA A 163 -26.13 -1.13 -19.22
N LEU A 164 -26.74 -0.61 -18.14
CA LEU A 164 -26.07 -0.26 -16.90
C LEU A 164 -25.43 -1.48 -16.19
N PHE A 165 -26.07 -2.64 -16.22
CA PHE A 165 -25.55 -3.82 -15.51
C PHE A 165 -24.26 -4.34 -16.15
N ARG A 166 -24.16 -4.25 -17.49
CA ARG A 166 -22.96 -4.68 -18.22
C ARG A 166 -21.69 -3.94 -17.79
N ILE A 167 -21.79 -2.63 -17.50
CA ILE A 167 -20.64 -1.87 -17.05
C ILE A 167 -20.30 -2.17 -15.59
N ILE A 168 -21.29 -2.43 -14.75
CA ILE A 168 -21.06 -2.81 -13.34
C ILE A 168 -20.30 -4.14 -13.27
N ASP A 169 -20.62 -5.11 -14.11
CA ASP A 169 -19.93 -6.41 -14.17
C ASP A 169 -18.42 -6.29 -14.47
N ARG A 170 -17.95 -5.17 -15.02
CA ARG A 170 -16.52 -4.92 -15.26
C ARG A 170 -15.75 -4.56 -13.99
N PHE A 171 -16.40 -4.00 -12.97
CA PHE A 171 -15.70 -3.44 -11.80
C PHE A 171 -16.31 -3.82 -10.45
N GLY A 172 -17.48 -4.46 -10.41
CA GLY A 172 -18.14 -4.79 -9.16
C GLY A 172 -19.46 -5.52 -9.33
N TYR A 173 -20.37 -5.28 -8.38
CA TYR A 173 -21.67 -5.94 -8.30
C TYR A 173 -22.74 -4.92 -7.90
N VAL A 174 -23.96 -5.14 -8.37
CA VAL A 174 -25.12 -4.34 -7.96
C VAL A 174 -25.48 -4.67 -6.52
N ARG A 175 -25.65 -3.65 -5.70
CA ARG A 175 -26.31 -3.80 -4.39
C ARG A 175 -27.82 -3.73 -4.58
N GLU A 176 -28.48 -4.87 -4.52
CA GLU A 176 -29.95 -4.95 -4.51
C GLU A 176 -30.51 -4.31 -3.23
N THR A 177 -31.65 -3.62 -3.35
CA THR A 177 -32.28 -2.83 -2.27
C THR A 177 -33.75 -3.15 -2.12
#